data_AF-A0AAD8T5J8-F1
#
_entry.id   AF-A0AAD8T5J8-F1
#
_cell.length_a   1.000
_cell.length_b   1.000
_cell.length_c   1.000
_cell.angle_alpha   90.00
_cell.angle_beta   90.00
_cell.angle_gamma   90.00
#
_symmetry.space_group_name_H-M   'P 1'
#
loop_
_entity.id
_entity.type
_entity.pdbx_description
1 polymer ?
#
loop_
_entity_poly.entity_id
_entity_poly.type
_entity_poly.pdbx_seq_one_letter_code
_entity_poly.pdbx_strand_id
1 'polypeptide(L)'
;MALTHLLLVGAALLSLIFFSGSGQAGEVGVCYGMMASHLMQPPAVVQLLKNNGITNVRMYNADAGALRALANMGIKVGVSLPNQNLVEAASSMSYAVKWVKNNVVG
;
A
#
# COMPACT_ATOMS: atom_id res chain seq x y z
N MET A 1 39.54 -7.81 -34.82
CA MET A 1 38.40 -6.88 -34.96
C MET A 1 37.07 -7.52 -34.55
N ALA A 2 36.68 -8.70 -35.05
CA ALA A 2 35.39 -9.32 -34.67
C ALA A 2 35.25 -9.67 -33.17
N LEU A 3 36.29 -10.26 -32.56
CA LEU A 3 36.27 -10.66 -31.14
C LEU A 3 36.15 -9.47 -30.17
N THR A 4 36.82 -8.36 -30.48
CA THR A 4 36.75 -7.11 -29.70
C THR A 4 35.35 -6.50 -29.75
N HIS A 5 34.65 -6.58 -30.89
CA HIS A 5 33.26 -6.15 -30.98
C HIS A 5 32.32 -7.08 -30.18
N LEU A 6 32.56 -8.39 -30.21
CA LEU A 6 31.76 -9.35 -29.45
C LEU A 6 31.87 -9.12 -27.92
N LEU A 7 33.09 -8.86 -27.43
CA LEU A 7 33.35 -8.55 -26.02
C LEU A 7 32.71 -7.22 -25.59
N LEU A 8 32.77 -6.19 -26.43
CA LEU A 8 32.13 -4.89 -26.15
C LEU A 8 30.61 -4.99 -26.10
N VAL A 9 30.00 -5.75 -27.02
CA VAL A 9 28.55 -6.00 -27.02
C VAL A 9 28.14 -6.78 -25.76
N GLY A 10 28.90 -7.82 -25.39
CA GLY A 10 28.66 -8.58 -24.17
C GLY A 10 28.74 -7.72 -22.91
N ALA A 11 29.75 -6.86 -22.80
CA ALA A 11 29.91 -5.94 -21.66
C ALA A 11 28.78 -4.87 -21.61
N ALA A 12 28.34 -4.36 -22.76
CA ALA A 12 27.23 -3.41 -22.83
C ALA A 12 25.89 -4.05 -22.41
N LEU A 13 25.61 -5.28 -22.87
CA LEU A 13 24.44 -6.04 -22.46
C LEU A 13 24.44 -6.34 -20.95
N LEU A 14 25.61 -6.74 -20.42
CA LEU A 14 25.77 -6.98 -19.00
C LEU A 14 25.53 -5.69 -18.17
N SER A 15 26.02 -4.55 -18.64
CA SER A 15 25.83 -3.25 -18.00
C SER A 15 24.36 -2.82 -17.98
N LEU A 16 23.57 -3.12 -19.02
CA LEU A 16 22.13 -2.83 -19.07
C LEU A 16 21.33 -3.64 -18.04
N ILE A 17 21.75 -4.88 -17.76
CA ILE A 17 21.13 -5.73 -16.73
C ILE A 17 21.38 -5.14 -15.34
N PHE A 18 22.61 -4.69 -15.07
CA PHE A 18 22.98 -4.08 -13.78
C PHE A 18 22.48 -2.64 -13.59
N PHE A 19 22.28 -1.89 -14.68
CA PHE A 19 21.74 -0.53 -14.67
C PHE A 19 20.21 -0.48 -14.74
N SER A 20 19.54 -1.64 -14.75
CA SER A 20 18.11 -1.74 -14.48
C SER A 20 17.85 -1.47 -12.98
N GLY A 21 18.28 -0.30 -12.50
CA GLY A 21 17.88 0.24 -11.23
C GLY A 21 16.38 0.38 -11.28
N SER A 22 15.69 -0.34 -10.41
CA SER A 22 14.31 -0.07 -10.08
C SER A 22 14.26 1.35 -9.53
N GLY A 23 14.09 2.34 -10.41
CA GLY A 23 13.85 3.71 -9.98
C GLY A 23 12.70 3.63 -8.99
N GLN A 24 12.93 4.04 -7.73
CA GLN A 24 11.84 4.21 -6.80
C GLN A 24 10.91 5.26 -7.41
N ALA A 25 9.86 4.79 -8.09
CA ALA A 25 8.75 5.64 -8.47
C ALA A 25 8.28 6.32 -7.18
N GLY A 26 8.04 7.63 -7.24
CA GLY A 26 7.56 8.39 -6.10
C GLY A 26 6.35 7.69 -5.47
N GLU A 27 6.31 7.64 -4.14
CA GLU A 27 5.17 7.07 -3.45
C GLU A 27 3.96 8.01 -3.57
N VAL A 28 2.86 7.52 -4.15
CA VAL A 28 1.60 8.25 -4.25
C VAL A 28 0.57 7.56 -3.38
N GLY A 29 -0.18 8.37 -2.62
CA GLY A 29 -1.24 7.89 -1.75
C GLY A 29 -2.57 8.59 -1.98
N VAL A 30 -3.65 7.87 -1.66
CA VAL A 30 -5.03 8.40 -1.73
C VAL A 30 -5.81 8.12 -0.45
N CYS A 31 -6.86 8.90 -0.20
CA CYS A 31 -7.81 8.64 0.86
C CYS A 31 -8.90 7.67 0.37
N TYR A 32 -9.07 6.53 1.03
CA TYR A 32 -10.13 5.57 0.73
C TYR A 32 -11.36 5.85 1.61
N GLY A 33 -12.22 6.76 1.15
CA GLY A 33 -13.48 7.09 1.81
C GLY A 33 -14.55 6.03 1.60
N MET A 34 -15.29 5.69 2.66
CA MET A 34 -16.32 4.62 2.64
C MET A 34 -17.73 5.12 3.01
N MET A 35 -17.95 6.44 3.07
CA MET A 35 -19.25 7.04 3.37
C MET A 35 -19.95 7.50 2.08
N ALA A 36 -20.50 6.56 1.32
CA ALA A 36 -21.27 6.85 0.10
C ALA A 36 -22.25 5.71 -0.22
N SER A 37 -23.27 6.01 -1.05
CA SER A 37 -24.35 5.07 -1.37
C SER A 37 -24.02 4.05 -2.46
N HIS A 38 -23.06 4.34 -3.35
CA HIS A 38 -22.73 3.51 -4.52
C HIS A 38 -21.22 3.27 -4.62
N LEU A 39 -20.65 2.64 -3.61
CA LEU A 39 -19.22 2.33 -3.57
C LEU A 39 -18.90 1.03 -4.33
N MET A 40 -17.74 1.02 -4.97
CA MET A 40 -17.16 -0.21 -5.50
C MET A 40 -16.83 -1.18 -4.36
N GLN A 41 -16.97 -2.48 -4.64
CA GLN A 41 -16.56 -3.52 -3.70
C GLN A 41 -15.04 -3.45 -3.45
N PRO A 42 -14.55 -3.74 -2.23
CA PRO A 42 -13.14 -3.54 -1.89
C PRO A 42 -12.12 -4.21 -2.83
N PRO A 43 -12.32 -5.44 -3.33
CA PRO A 43 -11.41 -6.03 -4.31
C PRO A 43 -11.29 -5.23 -5.62
N ALA A 44 -12.39 -4.63 -6.08
CA ALA A 44 -12.39 -3.79 -7.26
C ALA A 44 -11.63 -2.47 -7.02
N VAL A 45 -11.76 -1.89 -5.81
CA VAL A 45 -10.97 -0.72 -5.41
C VAL A 45 -9.48 -1.05 -5.37
N VAL A 46 -9.09 -2.19 -4.80
CA VAL A 46 -7.68 -2.64 -4.79
C VAL A 46 -7.13 -2.78 -6.21
N GLN A 47 -7.90 -3.38 -7.11
CA GLN A 47 -7.49 -3.49 -8.51
C GLN A 47 -7.34 -2.11 -9.16
N LEU A 48 -8.26 -1.18 -8.89
CA LEU A 48 -8.17 0.20 -9.37
C LEU A 48 -6.89 0.88 -8.86
N LEU A 49 -6.57 0.73 -7.57
CA LEU A 49 -5.35 1.31 -6.97
C LEU A 49 -4.09 0.77 -7.66
N LYS A 50 -4.00 -0.55 -7.85
CA LYS A 50 -2.86 -1.20 -8.52
C LYS A 50 -2.72 -0.75 -9.97
N ASN A 51 -3.83 -0.68 -10.70
CA ASN A 51 -3.83 -0.25 -12.10
C ASN A 51 -3.34 1.19 -12.27
N ASN A 52 -3.47 2.03 -11.23
CA ASN A 52 -3.03 3.43 -11.23
C ASN A 52 -1.71 3.65 -10.49
N GLY A 53 -0.98 2.59 -10.12
CA GLY A 53 0.31 2.70 -9.43
C GLY A 53 0.23 3.35 -8.04
N ILE A 54 -0.94 3.31 -7.39
CA ILE A 54 -1.10 3.84 -6.03
C ILE A 54 -0.50 2.85 -5.03
N THR A 55 0.43 3.34 -4.21
CA THR A 55 1.21 2.51 -3.28
C THR A 55 0.85 2.74 -1.82
N ASN A 56 0.06 3.77 -1.52
CA ASN A 56 -0.36 4.12 -0.17
C ASN A 56 -1.86 4.43 -0.11
N VAL A 57 -2.54 4.02 0.96
CA VAL A 57 -3.92 4.43 1.24
C VAL A 57 -4.11 4.85 2.69
N ARG A 58 -4.92 5.90 2.89
CA ARG A 58 -5.43 6.28 4.21
C ARG A 58 -6.89 5.85 4.33
N MET A 59 -7.19 5.10 5.39
CA MET A 59 -8.54 4.75 5.82
C MET A 59 -8.91 5.56 7.06
N TYR A 60 -10.20 5.90 7.18
CA TYR A 60 -10.75 6.68 8.29
C TYR A 60 -11.29 5.82 9.45
N ASN A 61 -11.38 4.51 9.23
CA ASN A 61 -11.72 3.49 10.20
C ASN A 61 -11.05 2.17 9.81
N ALA A 62 -11.17 1.15 10.66
CA ALA A 62 -10.65 -0.18 10.40
C ALA A 62 -11.71 -1.10 9.77
N ASP A 63 -12.19 -0.77 8.57
CA ASP A 63 -13.13 -1.64 7.86
C ASP A 63 -12.47 -2.99 7.52
N ALA A 64 -12.98 -4.07 8.10
CA ALA A 64 -12.39 -5.40 7.97
C ALA A 64 -12.43 -5.95 6.54
N GLY A 65 -13.45 -5.59 5.75
CA GLY A 65 -13.58 -6.03 4.35
C GLY A 65 -12.51 -5.39 3.47
N ALA A 66 -12.32 -4.09 3.62
CA ALA A 66 -11.28 -3.33 2.92
C ALA A 66 -9.86 -3.75 3.36
N LEU A 67 -9.61 -3.90 4.66
CA LEU A 67 -8.32 -4.35 5.16
C LEU A 67 -7.95 -5.75 4.64
N ARG A 68 -8.92 -6.67 4.61
CA ARG A 68 -8.72 -8.01 4.04
C ARG A 68 -8.42 -7.97 2.54
N ALA A 69 -9.09 -7.10 1.79
CA ALA A 69 -8.84 -6.95 0.36
C ALA A 69 -7.46 -6.33 0.08
N LEU A 70 -6.98 -5.43 0.95
CA LEU A 70 -5.65 -4.79 0.84
C LEU A 70 -4.51 -5.70 1.32
N ALA A 71 -4.81 -6.76 2.07
CA ALA A 71 -3.80 -7.67 2.61
C ALA A 71 -2.95 -8.30 1.50
N ASN A 72 -1.63 -8.31 1.70
CA ASN A 72 -0.64 -8.87 0.77
C ASN A 72 -0.64 -8.26 -0.64
N MET A 73 -1.22 -7.07 -0.83
CA MET A 73 -1.29 -6.41 -2.15
C MET A 73 -0.09 -5.50 -2.47
N GLY A 74 0.84 -5.32 -1.52
CA GLY A 74 1.96 -4.38 -1.66
C GLY A 74 1.56 -2.90 -1.54
N ILE A 75 0.35 -2.61 -1.05
CA ILE A 75 -0.14 -1.27 -0.76
C ILE A 75 0.00 -1.01 0.75
N LYS A 76 0.68 0.08 1.12
CA LYS A 76 0.79 0.50 2.52
C LYS A 76 -0.54 1.10 2.99
N VAL A 77 -0.99 0.72 4.18
CA VAL A 77 -2.28 1.14 4.72
C VAL A 77 -2.09 1.91 6.02
N GLY A 78 -2.55 3.16 6.05
CA GLY A 78 -2.73 3.93 7.28
C GLY A 78 -4.18 3.87 7.74
N VAL A 79 -4.42 3.44 8.98
CA VAL A 79 -5.77 3.36 9.58
C VAL A 79 -5.90 4.44 10.65
N SER A 80 -6.94 5.26 10.55
CA SER A 80 -7.25 6.28 11.56
C SER A 80 -8.17 5.71 12.65
N LEU A 81 -7.96 6.12 13.90
CA LEU A 81 -8.91 5.89 14.98
C LEU A 81 -10.19 6.71 14.70
N PRO A 82 -11.39 6.11 14.68
CA PRO A 82 -12.63 6.87 14.53
C PRO A 82 -12.82 7.88 15.67
N ASN A 83 -13.34 9.06 15.36
CA ASN A 83 -13.52 10.13 16.34
C ASN A 83 -14.40 9.71 17.53
N GLN A 84 -15.36 8.80 17.31
CA GLN A 84 -16.23 8.27 18.37
C GLN A 84 -15.49 7.39 19.39
N ASN A 85 -14.26 6.98 19.10
CA ASN A 85 -13.42 6.17 20.00
C ASN A 85 -12.28 6.99 20.63
N LEU A 86 -12.16 8.27 20.28
CA LEU A 86 -11.05 9.11 20.69
C LEU A 86 -11.01 9.32 22.20
N VAL A 87 -12.17 9.57 22.82
CA VAL A 87 -12.28 9.84 24.27
C VAL A 87 -11.92 8.58 25.08
N GLU A 88 -12.42 7.42 24.68
CA GLU A 88 -12.12 6.14 25.35
C GLU A 88 -10.66 5.76 25.17
N ALA A 89 -10.10 5.93 23.97
CA ALA A 89 -8.68 5.66 23.73
C ALA A 89 -7.76 6.60 24.51
N ALA A 90 -8.14 7.88 24.65
CA ALA A 90 -7.37 8.85 25.41
C ALA A 90 -7.45 8.60 26.93
N SER A 91 -8.59 8.13 27.43
CA SER A 91 -8.82 7.92 28.86
C SER A 91 -8.37 6.54 29.36
N SER A 92 -8.21 5.55 28.49
CA SER A 92 -7.91 4.17 28.87
C SER A 92 -6.89 3.49 27.96
N MET A 93 -5.71 3.21 28.53
CA MET A 93 -4.67 2.42 27.85
C MET A 93 -5.17 1.02 27.47
N SER A 94 -5.96 0.37 28.34
CA SER A 94 -6.48 -0.97 28.05
C SER A 94 -7.44 -0.97 26.87
N TYR A 95 -8.25 0.10 26.73
CA TYR A 95 -9.09 0.30 25.55
C TYR A 95 -8.24 0.53 24.29
N ALA A 96 -7.26 1.43 24.34
CA ALA A 96 -6.39 1.72 23.20
C ALA A 96 -5.65 0.46 22.70
N VAL A 97 -5.07 -0.33 23.62
CA VAL A 97 -4.42 -1.61 23.30
C VAL A 97 -5.40 -2.60 22.69
N LYS A 98 -6.60 -2.73 23.25
CA LYS A 98 -7.64 -3.62 22.71
C LYS A 98 -8.10 -3.18 21.33
N TRP A 99 -8.24 -1.88 21.09
CA TRP A 99 -8.61 -1.36 19.78
C TRP A 99 -7.55 -1.72 18.73
N VAL A 100 -6.26 -1.51 19.02
CA VAL A 100 -5.17 -1.88 18.10
C VAL A 100 -5.16 -3.39 17.83
N LYS A 101 -5.29 -4.23 18.87
CA LYS A 101 -5.34 -5.69 18.73
C LYS A 101 -6.51 -6.18 17.87
N ASN A 102 -7.66 -5.54 17.99
CA ASN A 102 -8.85 -6.00 17.26
C ASN A 102 -8.92 -5.50 15.82
N ASN A 103 -8.22 -4.41 15.50
CA ASN A 103 -8.43 -3.66 14.25
C ASN A 103 -7.19 -3.54 13.36
N VAL A 104 -5.99 -3.68 13.92
CA VAL A 104 -4.72 -3.44 13.22
C VAL A 104 -3.81 -4.67 13.26
N VAL A 105 -3.66 -5.28 14.43
CA VAL A 105 -2.77 -6.43 14.63
C VAL A 105 -3.60 -7.71 14.52
N GLY A 106 -3.70 -8.25 13.32
CA GLY A 106 -4.34 -9.54 13.01
C GLY A 106 -3.32 -10.57 12.56
#